data_AF-A0A6N9PWB3-F1
#
_entry.id   AF-A0A6N9PWB3-F1
#
_cell.length_a   1.000
_cell.length_b   1.000
_cell.length_c   1.000
_cell.angle_alpha   90.00
_cell.angle_beta   90.00
_cell.angle_gamma   90.00
#
_symmetry.space_group_name_H-M   'P 1'
#
loop_
_entity.id
_entity.type
_entity.pdbx_description
1 polymer ?
#
loop_
_entity_poly.entity_id
_entity_poly.type
_entity_poly.pdbx_seq_one_letter_code
_entity_poly.pdbx_strand_id
1 'polypeptide(L)'
;MKEHRNEIIRMRESTADRNKDYWSKEEREQLADMFKLGDGISEMALHFGRSEMAIFNQLNSMRLFKQGRGHYAKKPKCKCPKCAFFGNCKDSSCEQYDS
;
A
#
# COMPACT_ATOMS: atom_id res chain seq x y z
N MET A 1 -13.66 13.28 -25.12
CA MET A 1 -13.78 12.54 -23.83
C MET A 1 -13.68 11.02 -23.97
N LYS A 2 -14.33 10.38 -24.95
CA LYS A 2 -14.27 8.91 -25.11
C LYS A 2 -12.90 8.39 -25.60
N GLU A 3 -12.22 9.15 -26.45
CA GLU A 3 -10.92 8.74 -27.03
C GLU A 3 -9.78 8.72 -26.01
N HIS A 4 -9.67 9.77 -25.20
CA HIS A 4 -8.67 9.85 -24.13
C HIS A 4 -8.80 8.70 -23.10
N ARG A 5 -10.04 8.31 -22.77
CA ARG A 5 -10.30 7.15 -21.91
C ARG A 5 -9.79 5.85 -22.53
N ASN A 6 -9.98 5.67 -23.84
CA ASN A 6 -9.55 4.47 -24.55
C ASN A 6 -8.03 4.42 -24.69
N GLU A 7 -7.37 5.57 -24.83
CA GLU A 7 -5.91 5.67 -24.86
C GLU A 7 -5.28 5.28 -23.50
N ILE A 8 -5.85 5.76 -22.40
CA ILE A 8 -5.43 5.35 -21.04
C ILE A 8 -5.63 3.84 -20.83
N ILE A 9 -6.73 3.27 -21.33
CA ILE A 9 -6.99 1.82 -21.23
C ILE A 9 -5.92 1.04 -22.01
N ARG A 10 -5.63 1.45 -23.25
CA ARG A 10 -4.58 0.80 -24.08
C ARG A 10 -3.19 0.93 -23.46
N MET A 11 -2.86 2.08 -22.86
CA MET A 11 -1.60 2.24 -22.14
C MET A 11 -1.51 1.31 -20.92
N ARG A 12 -2.61 1.10 -20.19
CA ARG A 12 -2.65 0.18 -19.06
C ARG A 12 -2.57 -1.29 -19.51
N GLU A 13 -3.22 -1.62 -20.61
CA GLU A 13 -3.18 -2.95 -21.23
C GLU A 13 -1.80 -3.25 -21.84
N SER A 14 -1.13 -2.29 -22.47
CA SER A 14 0.23 -2.47 -23.02
C SER A 14 1.31 -2.52 -21.92
N THR A 15 1.06 -1.93 -20.76
CA THR A 15 1.92 -2.11 -19.57
C THR A 15 1.70 -3.45 -18.86
N ALA A 16 0.67 -4.22 -19.22
CA ALA A 16 0.41 -5.52 -18.62
C ALA A 16 1.47 -6.58 -19.01
N ASP A 17 2.21 -6.33 -20.10
CA ASP A 17 3.27 -7.20 -20.63
C ASP A 17 4.67 -6.86 -20.09
N ARG A 18 4.77 -5.92 -19.14
CA ARG A 18 5.93 -5.85 -18.24
C ARG A 18 5.83 -7.02 -17.28
N ASN A 19 6.28 -8.19 -17.74
CA ASN A 19 6.36 -9.47 -17.02
C ASN A 19 6.27 -9.30 -15.50
N LYS A 20 5.09 -9.66 -15.00
CA LYS A 20 4.64 -9.52 -13.61
C LYS A 20 5.34 -10.44 -12.60
N ASP A 21 6.37 -11.18 -13.00
CA ASP A 21 7.21 -11.95 -12.09
C ASP A 21 8.67 -11.54 -12.26
N TYR A 22 9.07 -10.50 -11.55
CA TYR A 22 10.48 -10.12 -11.37
C TYR A 22 11.18 -11.05 -10.35
N TRP A 23 10.47 -12.02 -9.76
CA TRP A 23 10.97 -12.94 -8.77
C TRP A 23 10.60 -14.37 -9.14
N SER A 24 11.58 -15.21 -9.42
CA SER A 24 11.37 -16.63 -9.66
C SER A 24 10.84 -17.32 -8.39
N LYS A 25 10.35 -18.56 -8.53
CA LYS A 25 9.95 -19.34 -7.36
C LYS A 25 11.16 -19.63 -6.46
N GLU A 26 12.29 -19.96 -7.08
CA GLU A 26 13.56 -20.27 -6.43
C GLU A 26 14.11 -19.04 -5.69
N GLU A 27 14.09 -17.86 -6.32
CA GLU A 27 14.50 -16.62 -5.65
C GLU A 27 13.63 -16.32 -4.42
N ARG A 28 12.32 -16.59 -4.50
CA ARG A 28 11.41 -16.39 -3.35
C ARG A 28 11.67 -17.38 -2.23
N GLU A 29 11.94 -18.64 -2.55
CA GLU A 29 12.29 -19.66 -1.55
C GLU A 29 13.60 -19.30 -0.85
N GLN A 30 14.63 -18.92 -1.63
CA GLN A 30 15.91 -18.48 -1.08
C GLN A 30 15.77 -17.22 -0.21
N LEU A 31 14.99 -16.24 -0.64
CA LEU A 31 14.72 -15.04 0.14
C LEU A 31 14.00 -15.36 1.47
N ALA A 32 13.05 -16.31 1.45
CA ALA A 32 12.36 -16.74 2.66
C ALA A 32 13.32 -17.42 3.65
N ASP A 33 14.27 -18.22 3.15
CA ASP A 33 15.20 -18.95 3.99
C ASP A 33 16.24 -18.03 4.62
N MET A 34 16.81 -17.09 3.86
CA MET A 34 17.68 -16.04 4.40
C MET A 34 16.99 -15.24 5.52
N PHE A 35 15.74 -14.83 5.27
CA PHE A 35 14.94 -14.12 6.28
C PHE A 35 14.71 -14.96 7.55
N LYS A 36 14.42 -16.26 7.43
CA LYS A 36 14.24 -17.16 8.60
C LYS A 36 15.54 -17.40 9.36
N LEU A 37 16.67 -17.42 8.67
CA LEU A 37 18.01 -17.54 9.27
C LEU A 37 18.42 -16.26 10.03
N GLY A 38 17.68 -15.15 9.82
CA GLY A 38 17.91 -13.88 10.51
C GLY A 38 18.83 -12.93 9.74
N ASP A 39 19.09 -13.19 8.45
CA ASP A 39 19.81 -12.26 7.60
C ASP A 39 19.08 -10.91 7.52
N GLY A 40 19.84 -9.82 7.53
CA GLY A 40 19.31 -8.47 7.41
C GLY A 40 18.92 -8.12 5.97
N ILE A 41 18.13 -7.06 5.84
CA ILE A 41 17.63 -6.58 4.53
C ILE A 41 18.78 -6.14 3.63
N SER A 42 19.82 -5.52 4.18
CA SER A 42 20.99 -5.05 3.45
C SER A 42 21.81 -6.21 2.89
N GLU A 43 21.99 -7.28 3.66
CA GLU A 43 22.68 -8.50 3.23
C GLU A 43 21.90 -9.21 2.11
N MET A 44 20.59 -9.35 2.28
CA MET A 44 19.72 -9.89 1.22
C MET A 44 19.75 -9.02 -0.05
N ALA A 45 19.77 -7.70 0.08
CA ALA A 45 19.83 -6.77 -1.06
C ALA A 45 21.13 -6.96 -1.87
N LEU A 46 22.26 -7.10 -1.19
CA LEU A 46 23.55 -7.41 -1.83
C LEU A 46 23.53 -8.79 -2.51
N HIS A 47 22.98 -9.82 -1.84
CA HIS A 47 22.90 -11.19 -2.37
C HIS A 47 22.09 -11.28 -3.68
N PHE A 48 20.92 -10.64 -3.73
CA PHE A 48 20.07 -10.64 -4.92
C PHE A 48 20.43 -9.54 -5.94
N GLY A 49 21.38 -8.66 -5.63
CA GLY A 49 21.74 -7.53 -6.49
C GLY A 49 20.58 -6.53 -6.69
N ARG A 50 19.75 -6.35 -5.66
CA ARG A 50 18.53 -5.52 -5.71
C ARG A 50 18.56 -4.45 -4.63
N SER A 51 17.69 -3.46 -4.71
CA SER A 51 17.56 -2.46 -3.65
C SER A 51 16.89 -3.05 -2.41
N GLU A 52 17.24 -2.53 -1.23
CA GLU A 52 16.59 -2.89 0.05
C GLU A 52 15.08 -2.73 0.00
N MET A 53 14.59 -1.71 -0.71
CA MET A 53 13.16 -1.48 -0.90
C MET A 53 12.50 -2.60 -1.71
N ALA A 54 13.18 -3.15 -2.72
CA ALA A 54 12.67 -4.29 -3.48
C ALA A 54 12.61 -5.56 -2.62
N ILE A 55 13.62 -5.79 -1.77
CA ILE A 55 13.63 -6.88 -0.77
C ILE A 55 12.47 -6.73 0.21
N PHE A 56 12.32 -5.55 0.82
CA PHE A 56 11.26 -5.27 1.77
C PHE A 56 9.87 -5.51 1.17
N ASN A 57 9.63 -4.98 -0.04
CA ASN A 57 8.35 -5.16 -0.74
C ASN A 57 8.08 -6.63 -1.05
N GLN A 58 9.10 -7.41 -1.40
CA GLN A 58 8.95 -8.83 -1.68
C GLN A 58 8.67 -9.64 -0.41
N LEU A 59 9.40 -9.40 0.68
CA LEU A 59 9.13 -10.03 1.97
C LEU A 59 7.71 -9.69 2.49
N ASN A 60 7.26 -8.45 2.26
CA ASN A 60 5.90 -8.02 2.59
C ASN A 60 4.84 -8.72 1.71
N SER A 61 5.10 -8.90 0.41
CA SER A 61 4.19 -9.63 -0.49
C SER A 61 4.06 -11.10 -0.11
N MET A 62 5.15 -11.70 0.41
CA MET A 62 5.20 -13.05 0.95
C MET A 62 4.62 -13.17 2.37
N ARG A 63 4.15 -12.06 2.97
CA ARG A 63 3.59 -11.99 4.33
C ARG A 63 4.51 -12.56 5.42
N LEU A 64 5.82 -12.45 5.23
CA LEU A 64 6.80 -12.88 6.23
C LEU A 64 6.90 -11.89 7.41
N PHE A 65 6.39 -10.66 7.23
CA PHE A 65 6.19 -9.70 8.31
C PHE A 65 4.76 -9.72 8.85
N LYS A 66 4.61 -9.57 10.17
CA LYS A 66 3.33 -9.14 10.75
C LYS A 66 3.10 -7.69 10.34
N GLN A 67 2.23 -7.46 9.35
CA GLN A 67 1.77 -6.11 9.05
C GLN A 67 1.07 -5.54 10.28
N GLY A 68 1.70 -4.55 10.91
CA GLY A 68 0.99 -3.65 11.81
C GLY A 68 -0.08 -2.96 10.97
N ARG A 69 -1.36 -3.27 11.21
CA ARG A 69 -2.44 -2.52 10.57
C ARG A 69 -2.29 -1.08 11.05
N GLY A 70 -1.81 -0.20 10.19
CA GLY A 70 -1.82 1.22 10.47
C GLY A 70 -3.23 1.60 10.85
N HIS A 71 -3.44 1.99 12.11
CA HIS A 71 -4.68 2.59 12.54
C HIS A 71 -4.75 3.96 11.88
N TYR A 72 -5.13 4.00 10.60
CA TYR A 72 -5.56 5.27 10.00
C TYR A 72 -6.74 5.73 10.84
N ALA A 73 -6.53 6.82 11.60
CA ALA A 73 -7.59 7.45 12.34
C ALA A 73 -8.72 7.72 11.34
N LYS A 74 -9.89 7.11 11.56
CA LYS A 74 -11.04 7.31 10.70
C LYS A 74 -11.34 8.80 10.70
N LYS A 75 -11.37 9.42 9.52
CA LYS A 75 -11.78 10.84 9.40
C LYS A 75 -13.16 10.99 10.07
N PRO A 76 -13.39 12.06 10.84
CA PRO A 76 -14.69 12.29 11.46
C PRO A 76 -15.76 12.37 10.36
N LYS A 77 -16.89 11.67 10.56
CA LYS A 77 -17.98 11.62 9.56
C LYS A 77 -18.70 12.97 9.41
N CYS A 78 -18.62 13.83 10.41
CA CYS A 78 -19.30 15.13 10.42
C CYS A 78 -18.36 16.24 9.91
N LYS A 79 -18.88 17.12 9.05
CA LYS A 79 -18.16 18.28 8.49
C LYS A 79 -18.45 19.60 9.21
N CYS A 80 -19.22 19.56 10.30
CA CYS A 80 -19.55 20.77 11.05
C CYS A 80 -18.29 21.33 11.74
N PRO A 81 -18.04 22.66 11.74
CA PRO A 81 -16.83 23.25 12.33
C PRO A 81 -16.66 22.90 13.82
N LYS A 82 -17.77 22.85 14.58
CA LYS A 82 -17.76 22.47 16.00
C LYS A 82 -17.44 20.98 16.21
N CYS A 83 -17.90 20.12 15.32
CA CYS A 83 -17.78 18.67 15.40
C CYS A 83 -16.38 18.17 15.04
N ALA A 84 -15.62 18.97 14.27
CA ALA A 84 -14.23 18.70 13.92
C ALA A 84 -13.32 18.65 15.16
N PHE A 85 -13.68 19.35 16.25
CA PHE A 85 -12.87 19.42 17.47
C PHE A 85 -13.24 18.36 18.53
N PHE A 86 -14.52 17.99 18.67
CA PHE A 86 -14.98 17.15 19.78
C PHE A 86 -15.28 15.68 19.41
N GLY A 87 -15.28 15.32 18.12
CA GLY A 87 -15.35 13.94 17.66
C GLY A 87 -16.66 13.19 17.95
N ASN A 88 -17.66 13.84 18.56
CA ASN A 88 -18.93 13.25 18.96
C ASN A 88 -20.12 14.06 18.41
N CYS A 89 -20.54 13.77 17.18
CA CYS A 89 -21.80 14.32 16.68
C CYS A 89 -22.96 13.58 17.38
N LYS A 90 -23.48 14.15 18.46
CA LYS A 90 -24.62 13.58 19.21
C LYS A 90 -25.85 14.48 19.26
N ASP A 91 -25.84 15.64 18.61
CA ASP A 91 -26.95 16.56 18.72
C ASP A 91 -27.68 16.80 17.40
N SER A 92 -28.99 16.60 17.45
CA SER A 92 -30.01 16.94 16.45
C SER A 92 -30.10 18.44 16.14
N SER A 93 -29.30 19.29 16.81
CA SER A 93 -29.31 20.74 16.66
C SER A 93 -28.25 21.30 15.71
N CYS A 94 -27.75 20.53 14.73
CA CYS A 94 -27.04 21.12 13.59
C CYS A 94 -28.06 21.83 12.67
N GLU A 95 -28.78 22.81 13.21
CA GLU A 95 -29.62 23.69 12.43
C GLU A 95 -28.73 24.51 11.50
N GLN A 96 -29.13 24.45 10.25
CA GLN A 96 -28.47 25.03 9.10
C GLN A 96 -28.33 26.53 9.32
N TYR A 97 -27.10 27.05 9.18
CA TYR A 97 -26.91 28.48 9.02
C TYR A 97 -27.20 28.79 7.56
N ASP A 98 -28.43 29.21 7.26
CA ASP A 98 -28.74 29.93 6.01
C ASP A 98 -28.08 31.32 6.09
N SER A 99 -27.40 31.71 5.02
CA SER A 99 -26.88 33.07 4.81
C SER A 99 -27.89 33.94 4.09
#